data_AF-A0A950S5P6-F1
#
_entry.id   AF-A0A950S5P6-F1
#
_cell.length_a   1.000
_cell.length_b   1.000
_cell.length_c   1.000
_cell.angle_alpha   90.00
_cell.angle_beta   90.00
_cell.angle_gamma   90.00
#
_symmetry.space_group_name_H-M   'P 1'
#
loop_
_entity.id
_entity.type
_entity.pdbx_description
1 polymer ?
#
loop_
_entity_poly.entity_id
_entity_poly.type
_entity_poly.pdbx_seq_one_letter_code
_entity_poly.pdbx_strand_id
1 'polypeptide(L)'
;MTLLHIGDAAGYGAGHIPDAVLIEMSSLLVQRDGTPNELPPIDALERVFRAAGVGTRERIVIYSNDPLPAARAWFTLDYLGQGNRTALLDGGLEKWIAAGYTTTKKPAQPKPGSFEACPVPDTVTLLATMRNVVRLRDDGAPDLVLIDARSQAQFCGNEAGVDVPHGGHIPGAVNIPTPRISMPPARSSRPTHFA
;
A
#
# COMPACT_ATOMS: atom_id res chain seq x y z
N MET A 1 10.81 -14.21 9.16
CA MET A 1 9.58 -13.58 8.63
C MET A 1 9.51 -12.22 9.28
N THR A 2 9.34 -11.17 8.48
CA THR A 2 9.22 -9.81 9.00
C THR A 2 7.76 -9.41 8.98
N LEU A 3 7.26 -8.91 10.11
CA LEU A 3 5.90 -8.40 10.24
C LEU A 3 5.95 -6.87 10.31
N LEU A 4 5.22 -6.20 9.43
CA LEU A 4 5.25 -4.75 9.27
C LEU A 4 3.88 -4.15 9.56
N HIS A 5 3.84 -3.19 10.49
CA HIS A 5 2.70 -2.32 10.71
C HIS A 5 2.93 -1.03 9.91
N ILE A 6 2.04 -0.70 8.97
CA ILE A 6 2.12 0.54 8.20
C ILE A 6 1.10 1.53 8.77
N GLY A 7 1.57 2.69 9.23
CA GLY A 7 0.68 3.66 9.89
C GLY A 7 1.44 4.82 10.48
N ASP A 8 1.02 5.26 11.66
CA ASP A 8 1.71 6.28 12.46
C ASP A 8 2.08 5.74 13.86
N ALA A 9 2.91 6.50 14.57
CA ALA A 9 3.37 6.12 15.90
C ALA A 9 2.23 6.02 16.93
N ALA A 10 1.14 6.79 16.76
CA ALA A 10 0.02 6.80 17.69
C ALA A 10 -0.80 5.51 17.58
N GLY A 11 -1.17 5.12 16.37
CA GLY A 11 -1.89 3.89 16.08
C GLY A 11 -1.10 2.65 16.48
N TYR A 12 0.20 2.62 16.18
CA TYR A 12 1.08 1.54 16.62
C TYR A 12 1.23 1.49 18.16
N GLY A 13 1.38 2.64 18.82
CA GLY A 13 1.49 2.72 20.29
C GLY A 13 0.20 2.37 21.03
N ALA A 14 -0.97 2.51 20.39
CA ALA A 14 -2.26 2.09 20.94
C ALA A 14 -2.36 0.56 21.06
N GLY A 15 -1.67 -0.17 20.21
CA GLY A 15 -1.56 -1.63 20.23
C GLY A 15 -1.25 -2.18 18.85
N HIS A 16 -0.37 -3.17 18.78
CA HIS A 16 0.06 -3.80 17.54
C HIS A 16 0.28 -5.30 17.74
N ILE A 17 0.38 -6.05 16.65
CA ILE A 17 0.73 -7.48 16.69
C ILE A 17 2.15 -7.62 17.24
N PRO A 18 2.41 -8.56 18.17
CA PRO A 18 3.76 -8.82 18.69
C PRO A 18 4.81 -8.95 17.59
N ASP A 19 5.99 -8.38 17.84
CA ASP A 19 7.14 -8.33 16.93
C ASP A 19 6.93 -7.55 15.62
N ALA A 20 5.76 -6.94 15.41
CA ALA A 20 5.54 -6.06 14.27
C ALA A 20 6.42 -4.80 14.37
N VAL A 21 7.08 -4.45 13.28
CA VAL A 21 7.87 -3.22 13.17
C VAL A 21 7.03 -2.13 12.51
N LEU A 22 6.99 -0.95 13.11
CA LEU A 22 6.35 0.22 12.51
C LEU A 22 7.17 0.72 11.31
N ILE A 23 6.51 0.90 10.17
CA ILE A 23 6.96 1.76 9.09
C ILE A 23 5.95 2.89 8.97
N GLU A 24 6.40 4.13 9.20
CA GLU A 24 5.53 5.27 9.01
C GLU A 24 5.19 5.47 7.53
N MET A 25 3.92 5.71 7.22
CA MET A 25 3.46 5.91 5.85
C MET A 25 4.22 7.04 5.14
N SER A 26 4.59 8.09 5.89
CA SER A 26 5.39 9.22 5.42
C SER A 26 6.77 8.81 4.88
N SER A 27 7.35 7.70 5.36
CA SER A 27 8.64 7.19 4.88
C SER A 27 8.56 6.50 3.50
N LEU A 28 7.34 6.20 3.03
CA LEU A 28 7.07 5.53 1.74
C LEU A 28 6.57 6.51 0.66
N LEU A 29 6.59 7.80 0.95
CA LEU A 29 6.04 8.87 0.13
C LEU A 29 7.01 10.05 0.07
N VAL A 30 7.11 10.68 -1.09
CA VAL A 30 7.73 12.00 -1.25
C VAL A 30 6.83 12.90 -2.07
N GLN A 31 7.03 14.21 -1.92
CA GLN A 31 6.52 15.20 -2.86
C GLN A 31 7.65 15.58 -3.82
N ARG A 32 7.39 15.54 -5.13
CA ARG A 32 8.34 15.95 -6.17
C ARG A 32 7.64 16.91 -7.12
N ASP A 33 8.24 18.07 -7.35
CA ASP A 33 7.72 19.09 -8.27
C ASP A 33 6.23 19.45 -8.03
N GLY A 34 5.81 19.51 -6.76
CA GLY A 34 4.43 19.80 -6.36
C GLY A 34 3.46 18.62 -6.48
N THR A 35 3.91 17.45 -6.93
CA THR A 35 3.12 16.22 -6.99
C THR A 35 3.34 15.40 -5.71
N PRO A 36 2.29 15.16 -4.90
CA PRO A 36 2.41 14.38 -3.67
C PRO A 36 2.39 12.86 -3.95
N ASN A 37 2.66 12.08 -2.91
CA ASN A 37 2.51 10.61 -2.89
C ASN A 37 3.40 9.83 -3.89
N GLU A 38 4.47 10.44 -4.38
CA GLU A 38 5.45 9.76 -5.22
C GLU A 38 6.29 8.75 -4.43
N LEU A 39 6.88 7.78 -5.14
CA LEU A 39 7.84 6.87 -4.52
C LEU A 39 9.14 7.63 -4.18
N PRO A 40 9.67 7.45 -2.96
CA PRO A 40 11.01 7.92 -2.62
C PRO A 40 12.09 7.28 -3.52
N PRO A 41 13.29 7.88 -3.59
CA PRO A 41 14.45 7.23 -4.20
C PRO A 41 14.69 5.82 -3.66
N ILE A 42 15.15 4.92 -4.52
CA ILE A 42 15.34 3.49 -4.18
C ILE A 42 16.25 3.33 -2.95
N ASP A 43 17.35 4.09 -2.88
CA ASP A 43 18.29 4.03 -1.75
C ASP A 43 17.63 4.45 -0.42
N ALA A 44 16.67 5.38 -0.45
CA ALA A 44 15.88 5.75 0.71
C ALA A 44 14.94 4.62 1.14
N LEU A 45 14.25 3.99 0.20
CA LEU A 45 13.39 2.84 0.47
C LEU A 45 14.18 1.64 1.00
N GLU A 46 15.37 1.38 0.45
CA GLU A 46 16.26 0.35 0.98
C GLU A 46 16.63 0.62 2.44
N ARG A 47 16.98 1.86 2.79
CA ARG A 47 17.27 2.24 4.18
C ARG A 47 16.08 1.99 5.10
N VAL A 48 14.87 2.35 4.68
CA VAL A 48 13.63 2.12 5.45
C VAL A 48 13.44 0.63 5.71
N PHE A 49 13.48 -0.22 4.68
CA PHE A 49 13.25 -1.66 4.85
C PHE A 49 14.40 -2.38 5.55
N ARG A 50 15.66 -1.98 5.36
CA ARG A 50 16.81 -2.48 6.14
C ARG A 50 16.63 -2.15 7.61
N ALA A 51 16.30 -0.90 7.95
CA ALA A 51 16.06 -0.49 9.34
C ALA A 51 14.89 -1.26 9.97
N ALA A 52 13.87 -1.61 9.18
CA ALA A 52 12.76 -2.43 9.62
C ALA A 52 13.08 -3.94 9.78
N GLY A 53 14.33 -4.35 9.51
CA GLY A 53 14.77 -5.74 9.65
C GLY A 53 14.38 -6.65 8.49
N VAL A 54 13.98 -6.09 7.34
CA VAL A 54 13.63 -6.90 6.17
C VAL A 54 14.89 -7.55 5.58
N GLY A 55 14.93 -8.88 5.54
CA GLY A 55 16.01 -9.66 4.93
C GLY A 55 15.74 -10.06 3.48
N THR A 56 16.74 -10.56 2.77
CA THR A 56 16.65 -10.98 1.36
C THR A 56 16.03 -12.35 1.10
N ARG A 57 15.67 -13.12 2.13
CA ARG A 57 15.04 -14.46 1.96
C ARG A 57 13.85 -14.72 2.87
N GLU A 58 13.37 -13.71 3.56
CA GLU A 58 12.29 -13.87 4.52
C GLU A 58 10.93 -13.49 3.91
N ARG A 59 9.86 -14.18 4.33
CA ARG A 59 8.50 -13.73 4.06
C ARG A 59 8.25 -12.41 4.77
N ILE A 60 7.50 -11.53 4.10
CA ILE A 60 7.08 -10.23 4.61
C ILE A 60 5.56 -10.28 4.76
N VAL A 61 5.06 -9.93 5.93
CA VAL A 61 3.62 -9.76 6.17
C VAL A 61 3.37 -8.31 6.54
N ILE A 62 2.44 -7.68 5.84
CA ILE A 62 2.10 -6.27 6.01
C ILE A 62 0.68 -6.18 6.53
N TYR A 63 0.46 -5.30 7.51
CA TYR A 63 -0.87 -4.91 7.91
C TYR A 63 -0.89 -3.42 8.28
N SER A 64 -2.10 -2.88 8.34
CA SER A 64 -2.40 -1.53 8.79
C SER A 64 -3.81 -1.54 9.39
N ASN A 65 -4.18 -0.45 10.04
CA ASN A 65 -5.55 -0.19 10.43
C ASN A 65 -6.42 0.23 9.23
N ASP A 66 -5.79 0.77 8.18
CA ASP A 66 -6.44 1.18 6.94
C ASP A 66 -5.93 0.35 5.75
N PRO A 67 -6.77 0.00 4.76
CA PRO A 67 -6.32 -0.77 3.60
C PRO A 67 -5.28 -0.04 2.74
N LEU A 68 -5.36 1.29 2.64
CA LEU A 68 -4.54 2.08 1.72
C LEU A 68 -3.04 2.09 2.10
N PRO A 69 -2.64 2.35 3.37
CA PRO A 69 -1.24 2.24 3.77
C PRO A 69 -0.65 0.84 3.56
N ALA A 70 -1.41 -0.21 3.89
CA ALA A 70 -0.97 -1.58 3.65
C ALA A 70 -0.75 -1.86 2.16
N ALA A 71 -1.71 -1.49 1.31
CA ALA A 71 -1.60 -1.62 -0.15
C ALA A 71 -0.43 -0.82 -0.71
N ARG A 72 -0.18 0.41 -0.23
CA ARG A 72 0.96 1.22 -0.63
C ARG A 72 2.29 0.54 -0.31
N ALA A 73 2.44 0.02 0.91
CA ALA A 73 3.68 -0.68 1.28
C ALA A 73 3.88 -1.96 0.48
N TRP A 74 2.81 -2.72 0.22
CA TRP A 74 2.86 -3.90 -0.64
C TRP A 74 3.28 -3.53 -2.07
N PHE A 75 2.65 -2.51 -2.67
CA PHE A 75 3.01 -2.03 -4.01
C PHE A 75 4.47 -1.57 -4.07
N THR A 76 4.95 -0.85 -3.05
CA THR A 76 6.36 -0.46 -2.97
C THR A 76 7.28 -1.67 -2.94
N LEU A 77 6.95 -2.71 -2.16
CA LEU A 77 7.75 -3.93 -2.10
C LEU A 77 7.65 -4.76 -3.40
N ASP A 78 6.50 -4.76 -4.05
CA ASP A 78 6.31 -5.38 -5.37
C ASP A 78 7.17 -4.69 -6.43
N TYR A 79 7.11 -3.35 -6.50
CA TYR A 79 8.00 -2.54 -7.34
C TYR A 79 9.47 -2.83 -7.06
N LEU A 80 9.88 -3.03 -5.80
CA LEU A 80 11.27 -3.34 -5.44
C LEU A 80 11.65 -4.83 -5.60
N GLY A 81 10.82 -5.63 -6.27
CA GLY A 81 11.10 -7.03 -6.63
C GLY A 81 10.81 -8.04 -5.53
N GLN A 82 10.07 -7.64 -4.49
CA GLN A 82 9.77 -8.47 -3.31
C GLN A 82 8.29 -8.89 -3.22
N GLY A 83 7.49 -8.64 -4.27
CA GLY A 83 6.05 -8.94 -4.26
C GLY A 83 5.74 -10.42 -4.03
N ASN A 84 6.52 -11.32 -4.64
CA ASN A 84 6.34 -12.77 -4.57
C ASN A 84 6.39 -13.38 -3.16
N ARG A 85 6.95 -12.65 -2.19
CA ARG A 85 7.12 -13.08 -0.80
C ARG A 85 6.45 -12.14 0.19
N THR A 86 5.72 -11.15 -0.31
CA THR A 86 5.03 -10.14 0.49
C THR A 86 3.55 -10.43 0.47
N ALA A 87 2.96 -10.62 1.64
CA ALA A 87 1.54 -10.83 1.82
C ALA A 87 0.92 -9.71 2.65
N LEU A 88 -0.33 -9.36 2.34
CA LEU A 88 -1.16 -8.55 3.22
C LEU A 88 -1.86 -9.46 4.23
N LEU A 89 -1.94 -9.03 5.49
CA LEU A 89 -2.74 -9.70 6.50
C LEU A 89 -4.22 -9.42 6.23
N ASP A 90 -4.95 -10.46 5.81
CA ASP A 90 -6.39 -10.39 5.58
C ASP A 90 -7.15 -9.93 6.85
N GLY A 91 -7.94 -8.86 6.70
CA GLY A 91 -8.71 -8.23 7.78
C GLY A 91 -7.90 -7.41 8.80
N GLY A 92 -6.58 -7.28 8.61
CA GLY A 92 -5.72 -6.40 9.40
C GLY A 92 -5.74 -6.66 10.91
N LEU A 93 -5.42 -5.61 11.68
CA LEU A 93 -5.36 -5.68 13.15
C LEU A 93 -6.75 -5.93 13.77
N GLU A 94 -7.81 -5.42 13.16
CA GLU A 94 -9.18 -5.60 13.65
C GLU A 94 -9.57 -7.09 13.69
N LYS A 95 -9.37 -7.82 12.58
CA LYS A 95 -9.67 -9.26 12.52
C LYS A 95 -8.75 -10.06 13.43
N TRP A 96 -7.49 -9.66 13.59
CA TRP A 96 -6.55 -10.27 14.52
C TRP A 96 -7.06 -10.21 15.97
N ILE A 97 -7.52 -9.04 16.41
CA ILE A 97 -8.10 -8.84 17.73
C ILE A 97 -9.43 -9.60 17.88
N ALA A 98 -10.30 -9.54 16.87
CA ALA A 98 -11.59 -10.23 16.88
C ALA A 98 -11.45 -11.76 16.96
N ALA A 99 -10.36 -12.32 16.42
CA ALA A 99 -10.01 -13.73 16.53
C ALA A 99 -9.40 -14.12 17.89
N GLY A 100 -9.23 -13.16 18.82
CA GLY A 100 -8.70 -13.40 20.16
C GLY A 100 -7.18 -13.51 20.24
N TYR A 101 -6.45 -13.10 19.20
CA TYR A 101 -5.00 -13.08 19.22
C TYR A 101 -4.46 -11.90 20.03
N THR A 102 -3.26 -12.06 20.59
CA THR A 102 -2.66 -11.07 21.49
C THR A 102 -2.15 -9.84 20.75
N THR A 103 -2.16 -8.71 21.43
CA THR A 103 -1.51 -7.47 21.01
C THR A 103 -0.51 -7.03 22.07
N THR A 104 0.40 -6.14 21.68
CA THR A 104 1.38 -5.52 22.56
C THR A 104 1.48 -4.03 22.29
N LYS A 105 2.02 -3.28 23.26
CA LYS A 105 2.42 -1.87 23.10
C LYS A 105 3.94 -1.72 23.14
N LYS A 106 4.67 -2.80 23.37
CA LYS A 106 6.14 -2.80 23.45
C LYS A 106 6.69 -2.72 22.02
N PRO A 107 7.41 -1.65 21.66
CA PRO A 107 7.94 -1.50 20.31
C PRO A 107 8.95 -2.61 19.99
N ALA A 108 8.90 -3.10 18.75
CA ALA A 108 9.88 -4.04 18.24
C ALA A 108 11.26 -3.38 18.12
N GLN A 109 12.32 -4.16 18.29
CA GLN A 109 13.72 -3.73 18.12
C GLN A 109 14.40 -4.63 17.09
N PRO A 110 14.09 -4.46 15.79
CA PRO A 110 14.71 -5.28 14.76
C PRO A 110 16.21 -4.99 14.66
N LYS A 111 16.99 -6.02 14.34
CA LYS A 111 18.34 -5.81 13.82
C LYS A 111 18.22 -5.37 12.36
N PRO A 112 19.09 -4.49 11.86
CA PRO A 112 19.09 -4.12 10.45
C PRO A 112 19.15 -5.36 9.54
N GLY A 113 18.24 -5.42 8.59
CA GLY A 113 18.14 -6.50 7.61
C GLY A 113 19.09 -6.31 6.43
N SER A 114 19.11 -7.31 5.55
CA SER A 114 19.95 -7.35 4.35
C SER A 114 19.21 -6.93 3.07
N PHE A 115 18.06 -6.23 3.18
CA PHE A 115 17.22 -5.85 2.04
C PHE A 115 18.02 -5.27 0.87
N GLU A 116 17.70 -5.71 -0.34
CA GLU A 116 18.28 -5.24 -1.59
C GLU A 116 17.13 -5.09 -2.60
N ALA A 117 17.05 -3.91 -3.20
CA ALA A 117 16.02 -3.61 -4.18
C ALA A 117 16.37 -4.24 -5.53
N CYS A 118 15.38 -4.89 -6.15
CA CYS A 118 15.44 -5.32 -7.54
C CYS A 118 14.23 -4.74 -8.27
N PRO A 119 14.30 -3.46 -8.72
CA PRO A 119 13.15 -2.80 -9.32
C PRO A 119 12.55 -3.57 -10.49
N VAL A 120 11.25 -3.82 -10.45
CA VAL A 120 10.50 -4.48 -11.51
C VAL A 120 10.17 -3.43 -12.58
N PRO A 121 10.60 -3.63 -13.85
CA PRO A 121 10.27 -2.72 -14.93
C PRO A 121 8.76 -2.59 -15.13
N ASP A 122 8.32 -1.44 -15.64
CA ASP A 122 6.93 -1.14 -16.02
C ASP A 122 5.89 -1.17 -14.88
N THR A 123 6.26 -1.46 -13.63
CA THR A 123 5.38 -1.35 -12.45
C THR A 123 5.00 0.10 -12.13
N VAL A 124 5.91 1.03 -12.40
CA VAL A 124 5.74 2.48 -12.20
C VAL A 124 5.99 3.20 -13.51
N THR A 125 5.22 4.25 -13.79
CA THR A 125 5.38 5.03 -15.03
C THR A 125 5.44 6.52 -14.74
N LEU A 126 6.12 7.25 -15.62
CA LEU A 126 6.26 8.70 -15.50
C LEU A 126 5.00 9.39 -16.05
N LEU A 127 4.72 10.59 -15.54
CA LEU A 127 3.61 11.42 -16.03
C LEU A 127 3.70 11.67 -17.54
N ALA A 128 4.90 11.90 -18.08
CA ALA A 128 5.12 12.08 -19.51
C ALA A 128 4.72 10.83 -20.31
N THR A 129 5.09 9.63 -19.82
CA THR A 129 4.68 8.35 -20.41
C THR A 129 3.16 8.17 -20.32
N MET A 130 2.56 8.47 -19.17
CA MET A 130 1.11 8.39 -18.98
C MET A 130 0.34 9.29 -19.96
N ARG A 131 0.84 10.51 -20.25
CA ARG A 131 0.25 11.39 -21.26
C ARG A 131 0.27 10.75 -22.66
N ASN A 132 1.34 10.04 -23.01
CA ASN A 132 1.42 9.32 -24.29
C ASN A 132 0.47 8.12 -24.34
N VAL A 133 0.38 7.37 -23.25
CA VAL A 133 -0.56 6.24 -23.09
C VAL A 133 -2.01 6.69 -23.30
N VAL A 134 -2.41 7.82 -22.71
CA VAL A 134 -3.74 8.41 -22.90
C VAL A 134 -3.99 8.79 -24.36
N ARG A 135 -3.00 9.39 -25.04
CA ARG A 135 -3.11 9.73 -26.48
C ARG A 135 -3.25 8.48 -27.37
N LEU A 136 -2.43 7.46 -27.13
CA LEU A 136 -2.48 6.22 -27.91
C LEU A 136 -3.83 5.50 -27.78
N ARG A 137 -4.46 5.55 -26.61
CA ARG A 137 -5.83 5.07 -26.44
C ARG A 137 -6.80 5.81 -27.37
N ASP A 138 -6.72 7.15 -27.40
CA ASP A 138 -7.60 7.99 -28.22
C ASP A 138 -7.39 7.74 -29.73
N ASP A 139 -6.17 7.37 -30.13
CA ASP A 139 -5.83 6.97 -31.49
C ASP A 139 -6.26 5.53 -31.84
N GLY A 140 -7.02 4.87 -30.96
CA GLY A 140 -7.70 3.61 -31.25
C GLY A 140 -7.00 2.35 -30.74
N ALA A 141 -6.12 2.43 -29.73
CA ALA A 141 -5.55 1.24 -29.08
C ALA A 141 -6.63 0.53 -28.20
N PRO A 142 -7.20 -0.61 -28.64
CA PRO A 142 -8.42 -1.17 -28.03
C PRO A 142 -8.17 -1.90 -26.70
N ASP A 143 -6.93 -2.31 -26.43
CA ASP A 143 -6.60 -3.18 -25.28
C ASP A 143 -6.14 -2.40 -24.03
N LEU A 144 -6.14 -1.07 -24.07
CA LEU A 144 -5.66 -0.23 -22.97
C LEU A 144 -6.82 0.24 -22.08
N VAL A 145 -6.83 -0.22 -20.83
CA VAL A 145 -7.82 0.19 -19.81
C VAL A 145 -7.13 1.03 -18.73
N LEU A 146 -7.69 2.21 -18.46
CA LEU A 146 -7.27 3.04 -17.34
C LEU A 146 -8.25 2.85 -16.19
N ILE A 147 -7.75 2.52 -15.00
CA ILE A 147 -8.58 2.34 -13.80
C ILE A 147 -8.30 3.47 -12.83
N ASP A 148 -9.37 4.14 -12.39
CA ASP A 148 -9.33 5.16 -11.35
C ASP A 148 -9.99 4.63 -10.07
N ALA A 149 -9.21 4.54 -8.98
CA ALA A 149 -9.66 4.00 -7.70
C ALA A 149 -10.29 5.04 -6.75
N ARG A 150 -10.38 6.31 -7.18
CA ARG A 150 -11.00 7.38 -6.38
C ARG A 150 -12.50 7.16 -6.20
N SER A 151 -13.10 7.94 -5.28
CA SER A 151 -14.55 7.89 -5.07
C SER A 151 -15.30 8.29 -6.35
N GLN A 152 -16.54 7.82 -6.47
CA GLN A 152 -17.40 8.20 -7.60
C GLN A 152 -17.58 9.73 -7.67
N ALA A 153 -17.69 10.40 -6.52
CA ALA A 153 -17.85 11.85 -6.45
C ALA A 153 -16.62 12.59 -7.00
N GLN A 154 -15.42 12.12 -6.65
CA GLN A 154 -14.15 12.66 -7.17
C GLN A 154 -14.00 12.39 -8.67
N PHE A 155 -14.32 11.17 -9.10
CA PHE A 155 -14.25 10.75 -10.50
C PHE A 155 -15.20 11.56 -11.40
N CYS A 156 -16.44 11.81 -10.96
CA CYS A 156 -17.40 12.63 -11.69
C CYS A 156 -17.12 14.14 -11.60
N GLY A 157 -16.23 14.56 -10.69
CA GLY A 157 -15.89 15.96 -10.46
C GLY A 157 -16.86 16.74 -9.57
N ASN A 158 -17.70 16.02 -8.81
CA ASN A 158 -18.58 16.61 -7.81
C ASN A 158 -17.79 17.03 -6.55
N GLU A 159 -16.65 16.40 -6.31
CA GLU A 159 -15.76 16.68 -5.18
C GLU A 159 -14.30 16.77 -5.65
N ALA A 160 -13.52 17.63 -5.02
CA ALA A 160 -12.08 17.65 -5.20
C ALA A 160 -11.42 16.48 -4.46
N GLY A 161 -10.27 16.02 -4.97
CA GLY A 161 -9.41 15.11 -4.23
C GLY A 161 -8.54 15.85 -3.23
N VAL A 162 -8.03 15.14 -2.23
CA VAL A 162 -6.92 15.64 -1.41
C VAL A 162 -5.75 15.91 -2.35
N ASP A 163 -5.28 17.15 -2.38
CA ASP A 163 -4.22 17.64 -3.27
C ASP A 163 -4.51 17.52 -4.78
N VAL A 164 -5.79 17.37 -5.16
CA VAL A 164 -6.22 17.37 -6.56
C VAL A 164 -7.05 18.63 -6.82
N PRO A 165 -6.50 19.66 -7.49
CA PRO A 165 -7.14 20.97 -7.61
C PRO A 165 -8.40 20.96 -8.49
N HIS A 166 -8.59 19.93 -9.31
CA HIS A 166 -9.73 19.80 -10.22
C HIS A 166 -10.43 18.46 -10.03
N GLY A 167 -11.76 18.51 -9.90
CA GLY A 167 -12.59 17.31 -9.99
C GLY A 167 -12.59 16.73 -11.41
N GLY A 168 -13.04 15.49 -11.56
CA GLY A 168 -13.14 14.80 -12.85
C GLY A 168 -12.09 13.71 -12.98
N HIS A 169 -11.97 13.14 -14.18
CA HIS A 169 -11.09 11.99 -14.45
C HIS A 169 -10.44 12.10 -15.83
N ILE A 170 -9.44 11.25 -16.06
CA ILE A 170 -8.82 11.10 -17.38
C ILE A 170 -9.88 10.51 -18.33
N PRO A 171 -10.15 11.11 -19.51
CA PRO A 171 -11.11 10.56 -20.47
C PRO A 171 -10.86 9.07 -20.73
N GLY A 172 -11.94 8.29 -20.88
CA GLY A 172 -11.85 6.84 -21.11
C GLY A 172 -11.43 6.00 -19.90
N ALA A 173 -11.14 6.59 -18.73
CA ALA A 173 -10.90 5.83 -17.51
C ALA A 173 -12.20 5.19 -16.98
N VAL A 174 -12.06 4.02 -16.38
CA VAL A 174 -13.11 3.30 -15.67
C VAL A 174 -12.94 3.52 -14.17
N ASN A 175 -14.02 3.91 -13.50
CA ASN A 175 -13.98 4.08 -12.04
C ASN A 175 -14.23 2.75 -11.33
N ILE A 176 -13.27 2.33 -10.52
CA ILE A 176 -13.40 1.18 -9.60
C ILE A 176 -12.98 1.67 -8.21
N PRO A 177 -13.88 2.31 -7.45
CA PRO A 177 -13.54 2.90 -6.16
C PRO A 177 -12.92 1.89 -5.18
N THR A 178 -11.93 2.32 -4.39
CA THR A 178 -11.24 1.49 -3.40
C THR A 178 -12.18 0.62 -2.55
N PRO A 179 -13.34 1.11 -2.03
CA PRO A 179 -14.26 0.27 -1.25
C PRO A 179 -14.80 -0.96 -1.98
N ARG A 180 -14.79 -0.99 -3.33
CA ARG A 180 -15.21 -2.14 -4.13
C ARG A 180 -14.14 -3.22 -4.27
N ILE A 181 -12.88 -2.87 -4.03
CA ILE A 181 -11.70 -3.75 -4.21
C ILE A 181 -10.95 -3.99 -2.90
N SER A 182 -11.22 -3.19 -1.87
CA SER A 182 -10.76 -3.46 -0.51
C SER A 182 -11.51 -4.66 0.05
N MET A 183 -10.80 -5.51 0.78
CA MET A 183 -11.44 -6.59 1.52
C MET A 183 -12.47 -6.01 2.50
N PRO A 184 -13.67 -6.61 2.62
CA PRO A 184 -14.66 -6.14 3.57
C PRO A 184 -14.07 -6.19 4.98
N PRO A 185 -14.43 -5.26 5.88
CA PRO A 185 -14.07 -5.36 7.29
C PRO A 185 -14.54 -6.71 7.85
N ALA A 186 -13.88 -7.16 8.91
CA ALA A 186 -14.15 -8.47 9.50
C ALA A 186 -15.67 -8.66 9.73
N ARG A 187 -16.32 -9.49 8.91
CA ARG A 187 -17.66 -9.96 9.27
C ARG A 187 -17.49 -10.81 10.51
N SER A 188 -18.21 -10.45 11.58
CA SER A 188 -18.48 -11.32 12.72
C SER A 188 -18.99 -12.66 12.21
N SER A 189 -18.05 -13.59 11.99
CA SER A 189 -18.33 -14.99 11.78
C SER A 189 -17.65 -15.67 12.94
N ARG A 190 -18.48 -16.19 13.85
CA ARG A 190 -18.03 -17.04 14.96
C ARG A 190 -17.11 -18.12 14.37
N PRO A 191 -16.09 -18.59 15.12
CA PRO A 191 -15.23 -19.66 14.64
C PRO A 191 -16.11 -20.88 14.36
N THR A 192 -16.23 -21.27 13.09
CA THR A 192 -16.62 -22.63 12.76
C THR A 192 -15.45 -23.51 13.19
N HIS A 193 -15.63 -24.21 14.31
CA HIS A 193 -14.76 -25.32 14.69
C HIS A 193 -14.67 -26.28 13.50
N PHE A 194 -13.47 -26.45 12.95
CA PHE A 194 -13.16 -27.65 12.19
C PHE A 194 -12.71 -28.70 13.20
N ALA A 195 -13.49 -29.78 13.27
CA ALA A 195 -13.15 -31.03 13.92
C ALA A 195 -12.16 -31.83 13.06
#